data_AF-A0AB37ZWK0-F1
#
_entry.id   AF-A0AB37ZWK0-F1
#
_cell.length_a   1.000
_cell.length_b   1.000
_cell.length_c   1.000
_cell.angle_alpha   90.00
_cell.angle_beta   90.00
_cell.angle_gamma   90.00
#
_symmetry.space_group_name_H-M   'P 1'
#
loop_
_entity.id
_entity.type
_entity.pdbx_description
1 polymer ?
#
loop_
_entity_poly.entity_id
_entity_poly.type
_entity_poly.pdbx_seq_one_letter_code
_entity_poly.pdbx_strand_id
1 'polypeptide(L)'
;MATIESFNRTELKKSNPLLTKFRTTVETAFYGKNMREVTDMTEAYELALNADGVVVTDLPVLHAKELGLPDDAKVLVENGGRIIGRTARAKRIIGENKEEDEILQAIIMDVIYQNRLRHYYKTTGYVGLDKDFIIKAHIAFPEGNENNLYSWLLNFQWDNPEYQEMYAHSKAYNEGDIYIYTDPDWRHPDYPLGVAVFEPDKNVACILGMQYFGEFKKGTLTLAWGTGHRNGYVACHGGQKHFRLHDGGSYVASFFGLSGSGKSTLTHSKHDNKYEVKVLHDDAFLIDLTDGSSIALEPSYYDKTQDYPADHPEQNYFVTVQNVGVTKDHDGKIVLVTEDIRNGNGRTVKSRYSTPNRVDKFEEPINAVYWIMKDDALPPLVKVDEAVLAATFGTTLATKRTTAETLKKGESTDTLVIEPFANPFRVYPLVEDYAGFKELLAHEDVDCYIINTGFFMGKKIPKEVSLGVIESVVEGTASFVPFGAAPHLSYLPVEGFNPDFDDKDYTKLVRRRMQLREDFLEEFNAAHPSMPLPDESIQALQNIIDAF
;
A
#
# COMPACT_ATOMS: atom_id res chain seq x y z
N MET A 1 -11.93 -3.99 22.47
CA MET A 1 -11.38 -5.08 21.63
C MET A 1 -12.02 -4.96 20.27
N ALA A 2 -11.23 -4.66 19.25
CA ALA A 2 -11.77 -4.28 17.95
C ALA A 2 -12.34 -5.42 17.13
N THR A 3 -11.77 -6.61 17.26
CA THR A 3 -12.05 -7.77 16.40
C THR A 3 -12.38 -9.00 17.23
N ILE A 4 -13.05 -9.96 16.61
CA ILE A 4 -13.53 -11.19 17.24
C ILE A 4 -12.43 -12.25 17.19
N GLU A 5 -11.79 -12.46 18.34
CA GLU A 5 -10.81 -13.55 18.56
C GLU A 5 -11.47 -14.83 19.07
N SER A 6 -12.50 -14.69 19.92
CA SER A 6 -13.11 -15.81 20.63
C SER A 6 -14.64 -15.79 20.49
N PHE A 7 -15.21 -16.98 20.49
CA PHE A 7 -16.65 -17.20 20.27
C PHE A 7 -17.27 -17.87 21.49
N ASN A 8 -18.52 -17.53 21.79
CA ASN A 8 -19.32 -18.35 22.68
C ASN A 8 -19.61 -19.69 22.02
N ARG A 9 -19.66 -20.77 22.80
CA ARG A 9 -19.96 -22.13 22.28
C ARG A 9 -21.27 -22.20 21.48
N THR A 10 -22.24 -21.33 21.78
CA THR A 10 -23.52 -21.23 21.07
C THR A 10 -23.38 -20.71 19.63
N GLU A 11 -22.30 -19.99 19.34
CA GLU A 11 -21.94 -19.39 18.04
C GLU A 11 -21.07 -20.32 17.19
N LEU A 12 -20.54 -21.41 17.76
CA LEU A 12 -19.73 -22.41 17.06
C LEU A 12 -20.61 -23.36 16.21
N LYS A 13 -21.26 -22.80 15.19
CA LYS A 13 -22.20 -23.48 14.30
C LYS A 13 -22.00 -23.03 12.86
N LYS A 14 -22.48 -23.85 11.91
CA LYS A 14 -22.46 -23.54 10.47
C LYS A 14 -23.11 -22.21 10.10
N SER A 15 -24.02 -21.68 10.93
CA SER A 15 -24.68 -20.39 10.70
C SER A 15 -23.80 -19.18 11.02
N ASN A 16 -22.66 -19.35 11.70
CA ASN A 16 -21.74 -18.26 11.97
C ASN A 16 -20.96 -17.93 10.70
N PRO A 17 -21.07 -16.69 10.17
CA PRO A 17 -20.45 -16.33 8.91
C PRO A 17 -18.93 -16.40 8.95
N LEU A 18 -18.27 -16.25 10.11
CA LEU A 18 -16.81 -16.33 10.23
C LEU A 18 -16.29 -17.79 10.17
N LEU A 19 -17.14 -18.79 10.43
CA LEU A 19 -16.72 -20.19 10.49
C LEU A 19 -16.83 -20.87 9.12
N THR A 20 -16.12 -20.33 8.13
CA THR A 20 -16.00 -20.92 6.80
C THR A 20 -15.05 -22.12 6.82
N LYS A 21 -15.11 -22.96 5.78
CA LYS A 21 -14.21 -24.11 5.65
C LYS A 21 -12.75 -23.64 5.62
N PHE A 22 -12.45 -22.62 4.83
CA PHE A 22 -11.09 -22.10 4.67
C PHE A 22 -10.58 -21.46 5.98
N ARG A 23 -11.34 -20.53 6.57
CA ARG A 23 -10.96 -19.92 7.85
C ARG A 23 -10.74 -20.94 8.95
N THR A 24 -11.68 -21.86 9.14
CA THR A 24 -11.59 -22.89 10.18
C THR A 24 -10.36 -23.78 9.97
N THR A 25 -10.03 -24.15 8.72
CA THR A 25 -8.83 -24.94 8.40
C THR A 25 -7.54 -24.20 8.78
N VAL A 26 -7.42 -22.92 8.40
CA VAL A 26 -6.24 -22.10 8.70
C VAL A 26 -6.11 -21.83 10.19
N GLU A 27 -7.18 -21.35 10.83
CA GLU A 27 -7.20 -21.00 12.25
C GLU A 27 -6.86 -22.22 13.14
N THR A 28 -7.34 -23.41 12.77
CA THR A 28 -7.00 -24.66 13.48
C THR A 28 -5.48 -24.91 13.52
N ALA A 29 -4.74 -24.55 12.47
CA ALA A 29 -3.29 -24.77 12.42
C ALA A 29 -2.56 -24.00 13.52
N PHE A 30 -3.03 -22.80 13.90
CA PHE A 30 -2.42 -21.94 14.93
C PHE A 30 -2.51 -22.51 16.35
N TYR A 31 -3.38 -23.50 16.56
CA TYR A 31 -3.53 -24.22 17.84
C TYR A 31 -2.75 -25.56 17.86
N GLY A 32 -2.01 -25.88 16.81
CA GLY A 32 -1.18 -27.08 16.73
C GLY A 32 -0.03 -27.07 17.73
N LYS A 33 0.35 -28.24 18.25
CA LYS A 33 1.49 -28.39 19.18
C LYS A 33 2.84 -28.02 18.56
N ASN A 34 2.92 -28.00 17.24
CA ASN A 34 4.11 -27.63 16.50
C ASN A 34 4.27 -26.10 16.34
N MET A 35 3.26 -25.32 16.74
CA MET A 35 3.29 -23.85 16.74
C MET A 35 3.88 -23.33 18.06
N ARG A 36 5.06 -22.70 17.98
CA ARG A 36 5.63 -21.92 19.07
C ARG A 36 5.25 -20.46 18.88
N GLU A 37 4.71 -19.85 19.92
CA GLU A 37 4.38 -18.42 19.90
C GLU A 37 5.63 -17.59 20.22
N VAL A 38 5.86 -16.56 19.41
CA VAL A 38 6.89 -15.52 19.62
C VAL A 38 6.13 -14.24 19.95
N THR A 39 6.28 -13.78 21.20
CA THR A 39 5.45 -12.69 21.76
C THR A 39 6.20 -11.37 21.91
N ASP A 40 7.51 -11.41 21.74
CA ASP A 40 8.40 -10.29 22.03
C ASP A 40 9.33 -10.02 20.85
N MET A 41 9.63 -8.73 20.64
CA MET A 41 10.48 -8.27 19.54
C MET A 41 11.94 -8.70 19.71
N THR A 42 12.46 -8.74 20.94
CA THR A 42 13.83 -9.21 21.21
C THR A 42 13.95 -10.70 20.90
N GLU A 43 12.97 -11.53 21.29
CA GLU A 43 12.93 -12.95 20.90
C GLU A 43 12.91 -13.12 19.38
N ALA A 44 12.09 -12.34 18.66
CA ALA A 44 12.02 -12.40 17.20
C ALA A 44 13.37 -12.01 16.54
N TYR A 45 14.04 -10.98 17.06
CA TYR A 45 15.37 -10.57 16.61
C TYR A 45 16.42 -11.66 16.88
N GLU A 46 16.43 -12.25 18.07
CA GLU A 46 17.37 -13.33 18.42
C GLU A 46 17.17 -14.57 17.53
N LEU A 47 15.92 -14.92 17.24
CA LEU A 47 15.61 -15.99 16.30
C LEU A 47 16.14 -15.68 14.90
N ALA A 48 15.90 -14.47 14.39
CA ALA A 48 16.41 -14.05 13.08
C ALA A 48 17.95 -13.96 13.04
N LEU A 49 18.58 -13.44 14.10
CA LEU A 49 20.03 -13.33 14.25
C LEU A 49 20.72 -14.70 14.15
N ASN A 50 20.10 -15.74 14.71
CA ASN A 50 20.63 -17.10 14.74
C ASN A 50 20.11 -17.98 13.60
N ALA A 51 19.29 -17.45 12.70
CA ALA A 51 18.72 -18.20 11.59
C ALA A 51 19.77 -18.52 10.51
N ASP A 52 19.70 -19.73 9.97
CA ASP A 52 20.56 -20.16 8.87
C ASP A 52 20.33 -19.27 7.64
N GLY A 53 21.42 -18.74 7.08
CA GLY A 53 21.37 -17.90 5.87
C GLY A 53 21.17 -16.40 6.12
N VAL A 54 20.96 -15.97 7.37
CA VAL A 54 21.00 -14.56 7.73
C VAL A 54 22.44 -14.07 7.83
N VAL A 55 22.71 -12.90 7.24
CA VAL A 55 23.99 -12.22 7.35
C VAL A 55 23.85 -11.09 8.37
N VAL A 56 24.68 -11.15 9.41
CA VAL A 56 24.77 -10.10 10.43
C VAL A 56 25.78 -9.05 9.96
N THR A 57 25.34 -7.81 9.82
CA THR A 57 26.23 -6.70 9.45
C THR A 57 26.89 -6.09 10.68
N ASP A 58 27.89 -5.24 10.47
CA ASP A 58 28.47 -4.43 11.54
C ASP A 58 27.67 -3.13 11.80
N LEU A 59 26.66 -2.85 10.98
CA LEU A 59 25.82 -1.66 11.05
C LEU A 59 24.86 -1.74 12.25
N PRO A 60 24.88 -0.76 13.16
CA PRO A 60 23.95 -0.74 14.30
C PRO A 60 22.53 -0.37 13.84
N VAL A 61 21.53 -0.90 14.55
CA VAL A 61 20.16 -0.38 14.47
C VAL A 61 20.06 0.85 15.37
N LEU A 62 19.75 2.02 14.81
CA LEU A 62 19.44 3.20 15.62
C LEU A 62 18.07 3.08 16.29
N HIS A 63 17.93 3.67 17.48
CA HIS A 63 16.72 3.59 18.31
C HIS A 63 16.28 2.16 18.64
N ALA A 64 17.25 1.24 18.76
CA ALA A 64 16.98 -0.18 18.99
C ALA A 64 16.06 -0.41 20.20
N LYS A 65 16.34 0.24 21.33
CA LYS A 65 15.53 0.13 22.55
C LYS A 65 14.09 0.56 22.34
N GLU A 66 13.86 1.70 21.68
CA GLU A 66 12.50 2.20 21.40
C GLU A 66 11.76 1.32 20.38
N LEU A 67 12.48 0.55 19.56
CA LEU A 67 11.93 -0.47 18.68
C LEU A 67 11.68 -1.82 19.39
N GLY A 68 12.06 -1.96 20.66
CA GLY A 68 11.95 -3.22 21.41
C GLY A 68 13.09 -4.22 21.13
N LEU A 69 14.21 -3.75 20.60
CA LEU A 69 15.40 -4.54 20.25
C LEU A 69 16.51 -4.39 21.30
N PRO A 70 17.47 -5.34 21.36
CA PRO A 70 18.69 -5.18 22.15
C PRO A 70 19.48 -3.92 21.78
N ASP A 71 20.11 -3.28 22.77
CA ASP A 71 20.88 -2.03 22.58
C ASP A 71 22.03 -2.17 21.57
N ASP A 72 22.55 -3.39 21.38
CA ASP A 72 23.64 -3.72 20.45
C ASP A 72 23.14 -4.35 19.13
N ALA A 73 21.83 -4.27 18.86
CA ALA A 73 21.21 -4.83 17.66
C ALA A 73 21.88 -4.36 16.37
N LYS A 74 22.00 -5.28 15.42
CA LYS A 74 22.62 -5.08 14.11
C LYS A 74 21.59 -5.21 13.00
N VAL A 75 21.84 -4.50 11.91
CA VAL A 75 21.02 -4.65 10.71
C VAL A 75 21.25 -6.05 10.15
N LEU A 76 20.17 -6.82 10.05
CA LEU A 76 20.19 -8.18 9.51
C LEU A 76 19.89 -8.16 8.01
N VAL A 77 20.54 -9.04 7.25
CA VAL A 77 20.29 -9.22 5.82
C VAL A 77 19.86 -10.65 5.54
N GLU A 78 18.69 -10.80 4.94
CA GLU A 78 18.20 -12.07 4.40
C GLU A 78 18.08 -11.96 2.88
N ASN A 79 18.45 -13.02 2.18
CA ASN A 79 18.51 -13.00 0.73
C ASN A 79 17.73 -14.19 0.18
N GLY A 80 16.60 -13.91 -0.45
CA GLY A 80 15.76 -14.91 -1.09
C GLY A 80 16.35 -15.47 -2.38
N GLY A 81 15.67 -16.48 -2.93
CA GLY A 81 15.98 -17.08 -4.22
C GLY A 81 15.55 -16.21 -5.41
N ARG A 82 15.18 -16.85 -6.53
CA ARG A 82 14.82 -16.14 -7.78
C ARG A 82 13.56 -15.26 -7.65
N ILE A 83 12.69 -15.54 -6.68
CA ILE A 83 11.48 -14.77 -6.44
C ILE A 83 11.85 -13.58 -5.53
N ILE A 84 12.31 -12.50 -6.16
CA ILE A 84 12.80 -11.29 -5.49
C ILE A 84 11.71 -10.21 -5.31
N GLY A 85 10.48 -10.48 -5.73
CA GLY A 85 9.39 -9.51 -5.76
C GLY A 85 8.03 -10.17 -5.82
N ARG A 86 6.98 -9.35 -5.85
CA ARG A 86 5.61 -9.84 -5.76
C ARG A 86 5.15 -10.59 -7.02
N THR A 87 4.21 -11.51 -6.84
CA THR A 87 3.62 -12.34 -7.89
C THR A 87 2.10 -12.15 -7.95
N ALA A 88 1.65 -11.04 -8.56
CA ALA A 88 0.21 -10.73 -8.69
C ALA A 88 -0.61 -11.89 -9.31
N ARG A 89 -0.02 -12.64 -10.25
CA ARG A 89 -0.64 -13.81 -10.91
C ARG A 89 -0.91 -15.00 -9.98
N ALA A 90 -0.30 -15.02 -8.81
CA ALA A 90 -0.46 -16.08 -7.82
C ALA A 90 -1.56 -15.78 -6.79
N LYS A 91 -2.13 -14.55 -6.79
CA LYS A 91 -3.28 -14.19 -5.94
C LYS A 91 -4.53 -14.96 -6.37
N ARG A 92 -5.29 -15.46 -5.40
CA ARG A 92 -6.60 -16.09 -5.56
C ARG A 92 -7.53 -15.59 -4.48
N ILE A 93 -8.77 -15.26 -4.84
CA ILE A 93 -9.81 -14.85 -3.89
C ILE A 93 -10.90 -15.93 -3.92
N ILE A 94 -11.18 -16.50 -2.75
CA ILE A 94 -12.22 -17.53 -2.61
C ILE A 94 -13.56 -16.97 -3.09
N GLY A 95 -14.24 -17.75 -3.94
CA GLY A 95 -15.53 -17.40 -4.54
C GLY A 95 -15.43 -16.94 -6.00
N GLU A 96 -14.26 -16.51 -6.47
CA GLU A 96 -14.07 -16.09 -7.87
C GLU A 96 -14.05 -17.27 -8.84
N ASN A 97 -13.51 -18.41 -8.43
CA ASN A 97 -13.46 -19.63 -9.24
C ASN A 97 -13.72 -20.88 -8.37
N LYS A 98 -14.99 -21.28 -8.29
CA LYS A 98 -15.43 -22.38 -7.43
C LYS A 98 -14.70 -23.71 -7.67
N GLU A 99 -14.35 -24.02 -8.92
CA GLU A 99 -13.63 -25.25 -9.25
C GLU A 99 -12.18 -25.20 -8.72
N GLU A 100 -11.51 -24.06 -8.89
CA GLU A 100 -10.15 -23.87 -8.35
C GLU A 100 -10.17 -23.75 -6.82
N ASP A 101 -11.20 -23.15 -6.23
CA ASP A 101 -11.38 -23.06 -4.78
C ASP A 101 -11.41 -24.44 -4.12
N GLU A 102 -12.10 -25.41 -4.72
CA GLU A 102 -12.16 -26.79 -4.22
C GLU A 102 -10.77 -27.46 -4.25
N ILE A 103 -10.00 -27.25 -5.31
CA ILE A 103 -8.63 -27.75 -5.46
C ILE A 103 -7.71 -27.11 -4.42
N LEU A 104 -7.71 -25.79 -4.33
CA LEU A 104 -6.87 -25.04 -3.40
C LEU A 104 -7.19 -25.39 -1.95
N GLN A 105 -8.47 -25.53 -1.62
CA GLN A 105 -8.89 -25.96 -0.29
C GLN A 105 -8.35 -27.36 0.07
N ALA A 106 -8.34 -28.30 -0.89
CA ALA A 106 -7.74 -29.62 -0.68
C ALA A 106 -6.21 -29.52 -0.47
N ILE A 107 -5.52 -28.77 -1.32
CA ILE A 107 -4.08 -28.52 -1.21
C ILE A 107 -3.73 -27.93 0.15
N ILE A 108 -4.46 -26.90 0.61
CA ILE A 108 -4.18 -26.22 1.88
C ILE A 108 -4.37 -27.17 3.07
N MET A 109 -5.41 -28.02 3.04
CA MET A 109 -5.58 -29.07 4.07
C MET A 109 -4.39 -30.04 4.08
N ASP A 110 -3.92 -30.48 2.91
CA ASP A 110 -2.77 -31.39 2.79
C ASP A 110 -1.46 -30.73 3.26
N VAL A 111 -1.23 -29.46 2.90
CA VAL A 111 -0.06 -28.69 3.34
C VAL A 111 -0.04 -28.57 4.86
N ILE A 112 -1.14 -28.12 5.47
CA ILE A 112 -1.24 -27.99 6.93
C ILE A 112 -1.05 -29.35 7.60
N TYR A 113 -1.67 -30.42 7.06
CA TYR A 113 -1.49 -31.76 7.57
C TYR A 113 -0.02 -32.19 7.50
N GLN A 114 0.65 -32.05 6.37
CA GLN A 114 2.07 -32.42 6.21
C GLN A 114 2.98 -31.63 7.15
N ASN A 115 2.73 -30.32 7.27
CA ASN A 115 3.52 -29.41 8.09
C ASN A 115 3.31 -29.57 9.60
N ARG A 116 2.36 -30.38 10.07
CA ARG A 116 2.19 -30.72 11.50
C ARG A 116 3.44 -31.32 12.14
N LEU A 117 4.36 -31.86 11.33
CA LEU A 117 5.63 -32.45 11.75
C LEU A 117 6.80 -31.46 11.72
N ARG A 118 6.60 -30.25 11.18
CA ARG A 118 7.60 -29.17 11.17
C ARG A 118 7.33 -28.21 12.32
N HIS A 119 8.40 -27.66 12.90
CA HIS A 119 8.26 -26.57 13.85
C HIS A 119 7.88 -25.28 13.12
N TYR A 120 6.96 -24.54 13.73
CA TYR A 120 6.48 -23.26 13.24
C TYR A 120 6.62 -22.22 14.35
N TYR A 121 6.92 -21.00 13.94
CA TYR A 121 6.77 -19.81 14.77
C TYR A 121 5.50 -19.08 14.36
N LYS A 122 4.65 -18.77 15.33
CA LYS A 122 3.50 -17.89 15.15
C LYS A 122 3.69 -16.63 15.99
N THR A 123 3.10 -15.54 15.56
CA THR A 123 3.11 -14.28 16.31
C THR A 123 1.82 -13.51 16.11
N THR A 124 1.61 -12.51 16.96
CA THR A 124 0.44 -11.63 16.98
C THR A 124 0.92 -10.18 16.94
N GLY A 125 0.23 -9.36 16.15
CA GLY A 125 0.46 -7.93 16.06
C GLY A 125 -0.81 -7.17 15.72
N TYR A 126 -0.70 -5.85 15.68
CA TYR A 126 -1.77 -4.92 15.39
C TYR A 126 -1.53 -4.21 14.06
N VAL A 127 -2.61 -4.04 13.29
CA VAL A 127 -2.66 -3.26 12.05
C VAL A 127 -3.63 -2.11 12.28
N GLY A 128 -3.20 -0.88 11.99
CA GLY A 128 -3.88 0.32 12.48
C GLY A 128 -3.28 0.80 13.80
N LEU A 129 -3.00 2.09 13.89
CA LEU A 129 -2.20 2.69 14.96
C LEU A 129 -2.99 3.62 15.88
N ASP A 130 -4.32 3.57 15.83
CA ASP A 130 -5.18 4.34 16.71
C ASP A 130 -6.39 3.53 17.18
N LYS A 131 -6.94 3.84 18.35
CA LYS A 131 -8.13 3.16 18.91
C LYS A 131 -9.36 3.22 18.01
N ASP A 132 -9.46 4.23 17.14
CA ASP A 132 -10.56 4.35 16.20
C ASP A 132 -10.46 3.30 15.10
N PHE A 133 -9.25 2.90 14.71
CA PHE A 133 -9.01 1.72 13.86
C PHE A 133 -7.70 1.03 14.23
N ILE A 134 -7.86 -0.13 14.88
CA ILE A 134 -6.78 -1.06 15.21
C ILE A 134 -7.37 -2.46 15.16
N ILE A 135 -6.74 -3.39 14.43
CA ILE A 135 -7.21 -4.79 14.32
C ILE A 135 -6.09 -5.74 14.70
N LYS A 136 -6.45 -6.89 15.27
CA LYS A 136 -5.49 -7.93 15.64
C LYS A 136 -5.22 -8.85 14.44
N ALA A 137 -3.96 -9.20 14.24
CA ALA A 137 -3.50 -10.06 13.16
C ALA A 137 -2.51 -11.11 13.66
N HIS A 138 -2.63 -12.31 13.12
CA HIS A 138 -1.80 -13.46 13.43
C HIS A 138 -1.15 -13.98 12.15
N ILE A 139 0.15 -14.27 12.22
CA ILE A 139 0.90 -14.88 11.12
C ILE A 139 1.75 -16.03 11.63
N ALA A 140 1.93 -17.06 10.80
CA ALA A 140 2.76 -18.21 11.12
C ALA A 140 3.74 -18.54 10.00
N PHE A 141 4.99 -18.79 10.35
CA PHE A 141 6.10 -19.17 9.47
C PHE A 141 6.73 -20.50 9.94
N PRO A 142 7.16 -21.38 9.03
CA PRO A 142 7.99 -22.52 9.41
C PRO A 142 9.38 -22.06 9.90
N GLU A 143 10.02 -22.88 10.74
CA GLU A 143 11.45 -22.73 11.08
C GLU A 143 12.30 -22.59 9.79
N GLY A 144 13.28 -21.69 9.83
CA GLY A 144 14.08 -21.23 8.68
C GLY A 144 13.56 -19.94 8.01
N ASN A 145 12.46 -19.35 8.49
CA ASN A 145 11.88 -18.10 7.99
C ASN A 145 11.75 -17.03 9.11
N GLU A 146 12.63 -17.08 10.10
CA GLU A 146 12.64 -16.20 11.27
C GLU A 146 12.80 -14.73 10.87
N ASN A 147 13.60 -14.43 9.84
CA ASN A 147 13.75 -13.05 9.38
C ASN A 147 12.47 -12.48 8.75
N ASN A 148 11.62 -13.32 8.12
CA ASN A 148 10.30 -12.87 7.64
C ASN A 148 9.33 -12.60 8.81
N LEU A 149 9.38 -13.42 9.87
CA LEU A 149 8.61 -13.18 11.10
C LEU A 149 9.07 -11.87 11.78
N TYR A 150 10.39 -11.68 11.91
CA TYR A 150 10.98 -10.46 12.45
C TYR A 150 10.61 -9.23 11.61
N SER A 151 10.74 -9.31 10.29
CA SER A 151 10.34 -8.23 9.37
C SER A 151 8.85 -7.89 9.49
N TRP A 152 7.98 -8.89 9.71
CA TRP A 152 6.55 -8.67 9.90
C TRP A 152 6.24 -7.92 11.19
N LEU A 153 6.90 -8.29 12.30
CA LEU A 153 6.76 -7.61 13.59
C LEU A 153 7.36 -6.21 13.61
N LEU A 154 8.40 -5.94 12.81
CA LEU A 154 8.90 -4.58 12.60
C LEU A 154 7.98 -3.75 11.72
N ASN A 155 7.32 -4.41 10.77
CA ASN A 155 6.49 -3.71 9.82
C ASN A 155 5.17 -3.26 10.42
N PHE A 156 4.52 -4.17 11.17
CA PHE A 156 3.29 -3.91 11.93
C PHE A 156 3.63 -3.67 13.39
N GLN A 157 2.62 -3.37 14.21
CA GLN A 157 2.88 -3.12 15.62
C GLN A 157 2.83 -4.43 16.41
N TRP A 158 3.95 -4.86 17.00
CA TRP A 158 3.98 -6.06 17.84
C TRP A 158 3.16 -5.89 19.12
N ASP A 159 2.70 -7.01 19.68
CA ASP A 159 1.84 -7.03 20.86
C ASP A 159 2.59 -6.61 22.13
N ASN A 160 2.34 -5.38 22.61
CA ASN A 160 2.98 -4.81 23.79
C ASN A 160 1.94 -4.14 24.72
N PRO A 161 2.30 -3.82 25.98
CA PRO A 161 1.34 -3.28 26.94
C PRO A 161 0.58 -2.03 26.48
N GLU A 162 1.24 -1.12 25.76
CA GLU A 162 0.63 0.11 25.24
C GLU A 162 -0.46 -0.20 24.22
N TYR A 163 -0.16 -1.08 23.25
CA TYR A 163 -1.13 -1.45 22.22
C TYR A 163 -2.20 -2.43 22.71
N GLN A 164 -1.91 -3.25 23.72
CA GLN A 164 -2.93 -4.03 24.43
C GLN A 164 -3.97 -3.11 25.08
N GLU A 165 -3.52 -2.04 25.73
CA GLU A 165 -4.41 -1.04 26.33
C GLU A 165 -5.22 -0.29 25.26
N MET A 166 -4.59 0.13 24.17
CA MET A 166 -5.27 0.79 23.04
C MET A 166 -6.34 -0.14 22.43
N TYR A 167 -6.01 -1.40 22.14
CA TYR A 167 -6.92 -2.39 21.59
C TYR A 167 -8.07 -2.75 22.53
N ALA A 168 -7.83 -2.75 23.85
CA ALA A 168 -8.89 -2.97 24.83
C ALA A 168 -9.98 -1.87 24.73
N HIS A 169 -9.59 -0.63 24.48
CA HIS A 169 -10.45 0.56 24.41
C HIS A 169 -10.85 0.96 22.98
N SER A 170 -10.52 0.15 21.97
CA SER A 170 -10.78 0.46 20.57
C SER A 170 -12.25 0.32 20.18
N LYS A 171 -12.62 0.95 19.05
CA LYS A 171 -13.88 0.73 18.35
C LYS A 171 -14.03 -0.75 17.99
N ALA A 172 -15.20 -1.33 18.28
CA ALA A 172 -15.50 -2.73 18.02
C ALA A 172 -16.11 -2.90 16.63
N TYR A 173 -15.66 -3.92 15.92
CA TYR A 173 -16.07 -4.30 14.57
C TYR A 173 -16.65 -5.72 14.60
N ASN A 174 -17.64 -5.98 13.74
CA ASN A 174 -18.18 -7.33 13.55
C ASN A 174 -17.29 -8.14 12.58
N GLU A 175 -16.00 -8.16 12.87
CA GLU A 175 -14.94 -8.67 12.01
C GLU A 175 -14.06 -9.59 12.86
N GLY A 176 -13.70 -10.76 12.33
CA GLY A 176 -12.76 -11.62 13.04
C GLY A 176 -11.32 -11.13 12.88
N ASP A 177 -10.44 -11.61 13.77
CA ASP A 177 -9.00 -11.37 13.65
C ASP A 177 -8.47 -11.83 12.28
N ILE A 178 -7.36 -11.22 11.85
CA ILE A 178 -6.63 -11.66 10.66
C ILE A 178 -5.83 -12.91 10.97
N TYR A 179 -5.95 -13.95 10.15
CA TYR A 179 -5.11 -15.14 10.21
C TYR A 179 -4.40 -15.38 8.89
N ILE A 180 -3.07 -15.47 8.90
CA ILE A 180 -2.25 -15.73 7.71
C ILE A 180 -1.33 -16.92 7.97
N TYR A 181 -1.63 -18.07 7.33
CA TYR A 181 -0.72 -19.21 7.34
C TYR A 181 0.27 -19.11 6.17
N THR A 182 1.54 -19.40 6.41
CA THR A 182 2.56 -19.33 5.36
C THR A 182 3.38 -20.62 5.24
N ASP A 183 3.83 -20.92 4.01
CA ASP A 183 4.90 -21.89 3.77
C ASP A 183 5.76 -21.41 2.58
N PRO A 184 6.79 -20.59 2.83
CA PRO A 184 7.62 -20.00 1.77
C PRO A 184 8.37 -21.01 0.91
N ASP A 185 8.61 -22.21 1.44
CA ASP A 185 9.37 -23.27 0.77
C ASP A 185 8.49 -24.26 0.01
N TRP A 186 7.17 -24.14 0.13
CA TRP A 186 6.23 -24.96 -0.63
C TRP A 186 6.43 -24.82 -2.14
N ARG A 187 6.38 -25.94 -2.86
CA ARG A 187 6.49 -25.98 -4.32
C ARG A 187 5.46 -26.94 -4.87
N HIS A 188 4.86 -26.58 -6.00
CA HIS A 188 3.86 -27.42 -6.66
C HIS A 188 3.96 -27.27 -8.18
N PRO A 189 3.83 -28.37 -8.95
CA PRO A 189 3.94 -28.32 -10.41
C PRO A 189 2.87 -27.42 -11.04
N ASP A 190 1.64 -27.44 -10.53
CA ASP A 190 0.53 -26.63 -11.06
C ASP A 190 0.59 -25.16 -10.58
N TYR A 191 1.33 -24.88 -9.50
CA TYR A 191 1.51 -23.54 -8.94
C TYR A 191 3.02 -23.21 -8.82
N PRO A 192 3.74 -23.13 -9.95
CA PRO A 192 5.20 -23.02 -9.97
C PRO A 192 5.73 -21.68 -9.43
N LEU A 193 4.85 -20.68 -9.30
CA LEU A 193 5.17 -19.37 -8.71
C LEU A 193 4.68 -19.23 -7.26
N GLY A 194 4.16 -20.31 -6.67
CA GLY A 194 3.40 -20.26 -5.43
C GLY A 194 1.94 -19.85 -5.65
N VAL A 195 1.20 -19.74 -4.55
CA VAL A 195 -0.20 -19.29 -4.53
C VAL A 195 -0.48 -18.52 -3.23
N ALA A 196 -1.18 -17.41 -3.32
CA ALA A 196 -1.66 -16.63 -2.19
C ALA A 196 -3.19 -16.60 -2.22
N VAL A 197 -3.82 -17.39 -1.35
CA VAL A 197 -5.27 -17.58 -1.30
C VAL A 197 -5.84 -16.71 -0.19
N PHE A 198 -6.86 -15.92 -0.51
CA PHE A 198 -7.51 -14.98 0.41
C PHE A 198 -9.01 -15.26 0.49
N GLU A 199 -9.58 -15.13 1.69
CA GLU A 199 -11.02 -14.99 1.92
C GLU A 199 -11.23 -13.67 2.69
N PRO A 200 -11.33 -12.54 1.97
CA PRO A 200 -11.14 -11.21 2.54
C PRO A 200 -12.20 -10.76 3.54
N ASP A 201 -13.45 -11.16 3.31
CA ASP A 201 -14.59 -10.89 4.18
C ASP A 201 -14.60 -11.79 5.43
N LYS A 202 -13.62 -12.70 5.51
CA LYS A 202 -13.34 -13.55 6.66
C LYS A 202 -11.94 -13.31 7.21
N ASN A 203 -11.22 -12.28 6.77
CA ASN A 203 -9.89 -11.92 7.29
C ASN A 203 -8.93 -13.12 7.38
N VAL A 204 -8.90 -13.99 6.37
CA VAL A 204 -8.00 -15.15 6.38
C VAL A 204 -7.26 -15.31 5.06
N ALA A 205 -6.00 -15.71 5.14
CA ALA A 205 -5.18 -16.03 3.99
C ALA A 205 -4.24 -17.23 4.23
N CYS A 206 -3.83 -17.84 3.12
CA CYS A 206 -2.79 -18.86 3.08
C CYS A 206 -1.82 -18.54 1.93
N ILE A 207 -0.53 -18.31 2.26
CA ILE A 207 0.49 -17.86 1.30
C ILE A 207 1.57 -18.95 1.18
N LEU A 208 1.64 -19.59 0.01
CA LEU A 208 2.49 -20.75 -0.23
C LEU A 208 3.49 -20.46 -1.35
N GLY A 209 4.75 -20.85 -1.14
CA GLY A 209 5.81 -20.83 -2.15
C GLY A 209 6.40 -19.46 -2.49
N MET A 210 6.21 -18.47 -1.62
CA MET A 210 6.74 -17.11 -1.78
C MET A 210 7.64 -16.74 -0.61
N GLN A 211 8.85 -16.27 -0.90
CA GLN A 211 9.87 -15.94 0.13
C GLN A 211 10.01 -14.43 0.37
N TYR A 212 9.53 -13.61 -0.56
CA TYR A 212 9.69 -12.17 -0.51
C TYR A 212 8.76 -11.53 0.52
N PHE A 213 9.34 -10.78 1.47
CA PHE A 213 8.62 -10.24 2.62
C PHE A 213 7.41 -9.37 2.23
N GLY A 214 7.55 -8.65 1.11
CA GLY A 214 6.49 -7.78 0.60
C GLY A 214 5.17 -8.50 0.28
N GLU A 215 5.17 -9.82 0.10
CA GLU A 215 3.94 -10.62 -0.02
C GLU A 215 3.19 -10.71 1.31
N PHE A 216 3.89 -10.96 2.42
CA PHE A 216 3.28 -11.04 3.74
C PHE A 216 2.80 -9.67 4.23
N LYS A 217 3.61 -8.62 4.00
CA LYS A 217 3.23 -7.22 4.25
C LYS A 217 1.93 -6.87 3.54
N LYS A 218 1.90 -7.02 2.21
CA LYS A 218 0.73 -6.60 1.42
C LYS A 218 -0.45 -7.54 1.63
N GLY A 219 -0.25 -8.84 1.82
CA GLY A 219 -1.32 -9.77 2.20
C GLY A 219 -2.03 -9.36 3.50
N THR A 220 -1.26 -8.91 4.50
CA THR A 220 -1.81 -8.37 5.75
C THR A 220 -2.56 -7.06 5.53
N LEU A 221 -1.96 -6.09 4.82
CA LEU A 221 -2.58 -4.79 4.54
C LEU A 221 -3.86 -4.93 3.70
N THR A 222 -3.89 -5.84 2.75
CA THR A 222 -5.05 -6.14 1.92
C THR A 222 -6.27 -6.56 2.73
N LEU A 223 -6.09 -7.42 3.75
CA LEU A 223 -7.16 -7.82 4.66
C LEU A 223 -7.57 -6.67 5.60
N ALA A 224 -6.59 -5.88 6.06
CA ALA A 224 -6.85 -4.71 6.90
C ALA A 224 -7.61 -3.60 6.18
N TRP A 225 -7.24 -3.29 4.93
CA TRP A 225 -7.96 -2.38 4.05
C TRP A 225 -9.38 -2.88 3.78
N GLY A 226 -9.56 -4.18 3.51
CA GLY A 226 -10.89 -4.76 3.37
C GLY A 226 -11.75 -4.61 4.64
N THR A 227 -11.13 -4.75 5.81
CA THR A 227 -11.81 -4.51 7.09
C THR A 227 -12.18 -3.03 7.25
N GLY A 228 -11.27 -2.09 6.98
CA GLY A 228 -11.57 -0.65 7.00
C GLY A 228 -12.72 -0.29 6.05
N HIS A 229 -12.63 -0.76 4.80
CA HIS A 229 -13.67 -0.53 3.78
C HIS A 229 -15.07 -0.95 4.25
N ARG A 230 -15.22 -2.18 4.77
CA ARG A 230 -16.50 -2.68 5.28
C ARG A 230 -17.04 -1.92 6.50
N ASN A 231 -16.21 -1.09 7.14
CA ASN A 231 -16.53 -0.39 8.38
C ASN A 231 -16.47 1.14 8.24
N GLY A 232 -16.68 1.67 7.03
CA GLY A 232 -16.89 3.10 6.78
C GLY A 232 -15.62 3.90 6.51
N TYR A 233 -14.55 3.25 6.06
CA TYR A 233 -13.30 3.92 5.70
C TYR A 233 -12.98 3.75 4.22
N VAL A 234 -12.31 4.72 3.62
CA VAL A 234 -11.65 4.54 2.31
C VAL A 234 -10.28 3.90 2.52
N ALA A 235 -10.00 2.82 1.79
CA ALA A 235 -8.70 2.17 1.78
C ALA A 235 -7.69 2.93 0.92
N CYS A 236 -6.65 3.47 1.53
CA CYS A 236 -5.70 4.35 0.85
C CYS A 236 -4.32 3.71 0.68
N HIS A 237 -3.97 3.38 -0.57
CA HIS A 237 -2.60 3.09 -0.98
C HIS A 237 -1.94 4.35 -1.56
N GLY A 238 -1.63 5.28 -0.67
CA GLY A 238 -1.14 6.61 -1.01
C GLY A 238 -0.21 7.16 0.07
N GLY A 239 0.16 8.42 -0.05
CA GLY A 239 0.78 9.15 1.05
C GLY A 239 -0.09 10.31 1.51
N GLN A 240 -0.02 10.65 2.80
CA GLN A 240 -0.79 11.75 3.35
C GLN A 240 0.07 12.58 4.30
N LYS A 241 -0.07 13.90 4.19
CA LYS A 241 0.62 14.84 5.07
C LYS A 241 -0.27 16.02 5.43
N HIS A 242 0.02 16.59 6.58
CA HIS A 242 -0.63 17.76 7.11
C HIS A 242 0.36 18.94 7.08
N PHE A 243 -0.09 20.06 6.53
CA PHE A 243 0.59 21.34 6.54
C PHE A 243 -0.02 22.21 7.65
N ARG A 244 0.79 22.69 8.59
CA ARG A 244 0.41 23.80 9.46
C ARG A 244 0.87 25.11 8.83
N LEU A 245 -0.09 26.00 8.59
CA LEU A 245 0.11 27.34 8.03
C LEU A 245 0.52 28.34 9.12
N HIS A 246 1.18 29.42 8.72
CA HIS A 246 1.66 30.46 9.65
C HIS A 246 0.54 31.20 10.39
N ASP A 247 -0.65 31.25 9.83
CA ASP A 247 -1.85 31.86 10.43
C ASP A 247 -2.60 30.92 11.40
N GLY A 248 -2.08 29.70 11.58
CA GLY A 248 -2.69 28.66 12.41
C GLY A 248 -3.59 27.69 11.64
N GLY A 249 -3.86 27.95 10.36
CA GLY A 249 -4.61 27.06 9.47
C GLY A 249 -3.95 25.69 9.29
N SER A 250 -4.75 24.73 8.86
CA SER A 250 -4.35 23.35 8.58
C SER A 250 -4.76 22.97 7.16
N TYR A 251 -3.92 22.19 6.48
CA TYR A 251 -4.25 21.59 5.20
C TYR A 251 -3.77 20.13 5.16
N VAL A 252 -4.69 19.17 5.02
CA VAL A 252 -4.38 17.75 4.91
C VAL A 252 -4.49 17.31 3.45
N ALA A 253 -3.39 16.82 2.89
CA ALA A 253 -3.28 16.42 1.49
C ALA A 253 -2.94 14.94 1.35
N SER A 254 -3.74 14.21 0.56
CA SER A 254 -3.48 12.83 0.16
C SER A 254 -2.97 12.75 -1.28
N PHE A 255 -1.94 11.96 -1.51
CA PHE A 255 -1.23 11.79 -2.77
C PHE A 255 -1.29 10.32 -3.20
N PHE A 256 -1.99 10.03 -4.29
CA PHE A 256 -2.18 8.68 -4.79
C PHE A 256 -1.45 8.51 -6.11
N GLY A 257 -0.56 7.53 -6.19
CA GLY A 257 0.23 7.28 -7.39
C GLY A 257 1.08 6.03 -7.28
N LEU A 258 1.37 5.43 -8.43
CA LEU A 258 2.17 4.21 -8.51
C LEU A 258 3.63 4.42 -8.10
N SER A 259 4.34 3.32 -7.86
CA SER A 259 5.78 3.36 -7.57
C SER A 259 6.53 4.14 -8.67
N GLY A 260 7.38 5.08 -8.27
CA GLY A 260 8.12 5.94 -9.19
C GLY A 260 7.30 7.11 -9.79
N SER A 261 6.05 7.31 -9.37
CA SER A 261 5.23 8.47 -9.77
C SER A 261 5.68 9.79 -9.13
N GLY A 262 6.44 9.74 -8.03
CA GLY A 262 6.77 10.90 -7.20
C GLY A 262 5.98 10.98 -5.89
N LYS A 263 5.12 9.99 -5.57
CA LYS A 263 4.35 9.88 -4.32
C LYS A 263 5.18 10.20 -3.07
N SER A 264 6.27 9.45 -2.83
CA SER A 264 7.12 9.66 -1.65
C SER A 264 7.80 11.03 -1.66
N THR A 265 8.19 11.55 -2.83
CA THR A 265 8.76 12.90 -2.97
C THR A 265 7.76 13.98 -2.55
N LEU A 266 6.50 13.89 -3.00
CA LEU A 266 5.47 14.86 -2.63
C LEU A 266 5.06 14.72 -1.16
N THR A 267 4.97 13.48 -0.66
CA THR A 267 4.56 13.20 0.72
C THR A 267 5.61 13.66 1.75
N HIS A 268 6.89 13.40 1.50
CA HIS A 268 7.97 13.72 2.44
C HIS A 268 8.63 15.09 2.20
N SER A 269 8.19 15.85 1.18
CA SER A 269 8.74 17.19 0.93
C SER A 269 8.52 18.10 2.13
N LYS A 270 9.63 18.72 2.58
CA LYS A 270 9.65 19.75 3.64
C LYS A 270 9.34 21.15 3.13
N HIS A 271 9.21 21.35 1.81
CA HIS A 271 8.94 22.65 1.20
C HIS A 271 9.90 23.74 1.71
N ASP A 272 11.21 23.47 1.69
CA ASP A 272 12.24 24.36 2.24
C ASP A 272 11.98 24.81 3.69
N ASN A 273 11.27 23.99 4.46
CA ASN A 273 10.79 24.23 5.82
C ASN A 273 9.86 25.46 5.95
N LYS A 274 9.14 25.79 4.87
CA LYS A 274 8.10 26.83 4.83
C LYS A 274 6.91 26.51 5.73
N TYR A 275 6.60 25.23 5.94
CA TYR A 275 5.50 24.76 6.79
C TYR A 275 6.02 23.82 7.87
N GLU A 276 5.33 23.77 9.01
CA GLU A 276 5.44 22.63 9.91
C GLU A 276 4.64 21.47 9.30
N VAL A 277 5.37 20.50 8.72
CA VAL A 277 4.80 19.33 8.08
C VAL A 277 4.76 18.16 9.05
N LYS A 278 3.60 17.52 9.17
CA LYS A 278 3.44 16.19 9.77
C LYS A 278 3.09 15.18 8.69
N VAL A 279 3.58 13.95 8.82
CA VAL A 279 3.33 12.87 7.86
C VAL A 279 2.56 11.76 8.58
N LEU A 280 1.48 11.26 7.98
CA LEU A 280 0.78 10.08 8.48
C LEU A 280 1.50 8.81 7.99
N HIS A 281 1.49 8.61 6.67
CA HIS A 281 2.20 7.56 5.97
C HIS A 281 2.42 7.93 4.51
N ASP A 282 3.28 7.20 3.81
CA ASP A 282 3.45 7.21 2.35
C ASP A 282 3.02 5.92 1.63
N ASP A 283 2.43 4.94 2.33
CA ASP A 283 2.08 3.63 1.75
C ASP A 283 0.67 3.16 2.14
N ALA A 284 0.33 3.09 3.43
CA ALA A 284 -0.94 2.52 3.86
C ALA A 284 -1.61 3.29 5.00
N PHE A 285 -2.82 3.78 4.72
CA PHE A 285 -3.68 4.44 5.70
C PHE A 285 -5.17 4.24 5.34
N LEU A 286 -6.04 4.70 6.23
CA LEU A 286 -7.49 4.79 6.05
C LEU A 286 -7.94 6.24 6.21
N ILE A 287 -9.01 6.62 5.52
CA ILE A 287 -9.74 7.88 5.73
C ILE A 287 -11.16 7.51 6.17
N ASP A 288 -11.65 8.03 7.30
CA ASP A 288 -13.03 7.83 7.73
C ASP A 288 -13.98 8.64 6.83
N LEU A 289 -15.02 8.00 6.28
CA LEU A 289 -15.97 8.64 5.37
C LEU A 289 -16.88 9.67 6.08
N THR A 290 -17.00 9.56 7.41
CA THR A 290 -17.89 10.38 8.23
C THR A 290 -17.27 11.73 8.56
N ASP A 291 -16.03 11.72 9.04
CA ASP A 291 -15.37 12.93 9.56
C ASP A 291 -14.08 13.30 8.82
N GLY A 292 -13.65 12.51 7.83
CA GLY A 292 -12.45 12.77 7.04
C GLY A 292 -11.13 12.57 7.78
N SER A 293 -11.15 12.14 9.05
CA SER A 293 -9.95 11.83 9.82
C SER A 293 -9.20 10.64 9.21
N SER A 294 -7.93 10.49 9.53
CA SER A 294 -7.08 9.50 8.85
C SER A 294 -6.17 8.74 9.80
N ILE A 295 -6.00 7.44 9.59
CA ILE A 295 -5.28 6.53 10.49
C ILE A 295 -4.24 5.72 9.70
N ALA A 296 -2.99 5.74 10.15
CA ALA A 296 -1.92 4.93 9.59
C ALA A 296 -2.12 3.44 9.93
N LEU A 297 -1.85 2.55 8.96
CA LEU A 297 -2.02 1.10 9.16
C LEU A 297 -0.76 0.37 9.65
N GLU A 298 0.41 0.95 9.44
CA GLU A 298 1.70 0.37 9.78
C GLU A 298 2.64 1.47 10.30
N PRO A 299 3.58 1.22 11.23
CA PRO A 299 4.47 2.26 11.76
C PRO A 299 5.71 2.53 10.89
N SER A 300 6.15 1.54 10.12
CA SER A 300 7.44 1.54 9.42
C SER A 300 7.31 1.77 7.91
N TYR A 301 8.45 1.86 7.22
CA TYR A 301 8.51 2.01 5.76
C TYR A 301 9.17 0.79 5.11
N TYR A 302 8.61 0.28 4.01
CA TYR A 302 9.20 -0.83 3.25
C TYR A 302 9.76 -0.36 1.91
N ASP A 303 10.93 0.26 1.97
CA ASP A 303 11.51 1.01 0.87
C ASP A 303 12.37 0.16 -0.05
N LYS A 304 12.50 0.62 -1.30
CA LYS A 304 13.55 0.16 -2.21
C LYS A 304 14.90 0.71 -1.78
N THR A 305 15.94 -0.11 -1.88
CA THR A 305 17.31 0.32 -1.59
C THR A 305 18.04 0.93 -2.79
N GLN A 306 17.38 1.02 -3.96
CA GLN A 306 17.98 1.52 -5.19
C GLN A 306 18.46 2.98 -5.07
N ASP A 307 17.77 3.79 -4.27
CA ASP A 307 17.99 5.24 -4.15
C ASP A 307 18.87 5.60 -2.92
N TYR A 308 19.43 4.60 -2.24
CA TYR A 308 20.20 4.77 -1.01
C TYR A 308 21.61 4.16 -1.14
N PRO A 309 22.58 4.85 -1.75
CA PRO A 309 23.99 4.43 -1.75
C PRO A 309 24.52 4.12 -0.34
N ALA A 310 25.62 3.37 -0.24
CA ALA A 310 26.18 2.89 1.03
C ALA A 310 26.49 4.01 2.06
N ASP A 311 26.76 5.23 1.59
CA ASP A 311 27.03 6.41 2.41
C ASP A 311 25.80 7.32 2.62
N HIS A 312 24.63 6.89 2.14
CA HIS A 312 23.40 7.66 2.27
C HIS A 312 22.90 7.68 3.72
N PRO A 313 22.55 8.85 4.29
CA PRO A 313 22.19 8.97 5.71
C PRO A 313 20.93 8.19 6.09
N GLU A 314 20.00 7.93 5.16
CA GLU A 314 18.81 7.11 5.42
C GLU A 314 19.13 5.66 5.81
N GLN A 315 20.31 5.14 5.44
CA GLN A 315 20.71 3.78 5.87
C GLN A 315 20.82 3.65 7.39
N ASN A 316 21.03 4.76 8.10
CA ASN A 316 21.04 4.78 9.57
C ASN A 316 19.71 4.35 10.20
N TYR A 317 18.62 4.40 9.44
CA TYR A 317 17.28 4.03 9.92
C TYR A 317 16.84 2.65 9.43
N PHE A 318 17.69 1.92 8.70
CA PHE A 318 17.39 0.54 8.30
C PHE A 318 17.44 -0.37 9.52
N VAL A 319 16.51 -1.33 9.58
CA VAL A 319 16.42 -2.28 10.70
C VAL A 319 16.67 -3.71 10.23
N THR A 320 16.04 -4.10 9.14
CA THR A 320 16.31 -5.35 8.42
C THR A 320 16.25 -5.11 6.91
N VAL A 321 17.01 -5.89 6.16
CA VAL A 321 17.22 -5.70 4.72
C VAL A 321 17.03 -7.03 4.02
N GLN A 322 16.32 -7.01 2.90
CA GLN A 322 16.09 -8.19 2.06
C GLN A 322 16.62 -7.95 0.65
N ASN A 323 17.21 -8.98 0.05
CA ASN A 323 17.63 -8.95 -1.36
C ASN A 323 18.70 -7.89 -1.66
N VAL A 324 19.66 -7.68 -0.77
CA VAL A 324 20.74 -6.69 -0.91
C VAL A 324 22.10 -7.39 -0.80
N GLY A 325 23.11 -6.85 -1.50
CA GLY A 325 24.48 -7.36 -1.39
C GLY A 325 25.13 -6.96 -0.08
N VAL A 326 26.18 -7.66 0.33
CA VAL A 326 26.97 -7.33 1.53
C VAL A 326 28.44 -7.49 1.19
N THR A 327 29.28 -6.56 1.66
CA THR A 327 30.73 -6.59 1.43
C THR A 327 31.50 -6.09 2.65
N LYS A 328 32.83 -6.15 2.59
CA LYS A 328 33.72 -5.51 3.57
C LYS A 328 34.12 -4.11 3.11
N ASP A 329 34.06 -3.14 4.01
CA ASP A 329 34.68 -1.83 3.81
C ASP A 329 36.20 -1.86 4.08
N HIS A 330 36.86 -0.70 3.98
CA HIS A 330 38.30 -0.58 4.22
C HIS A 330 38.70 -0.81 5.70
N ASP A 331 37.77 -0.65 6.64
CA ASP A 331 37.96 -0.94 8.06
C ASP A 331 37.70 -2.43 8.37
N GLY A 332 37.30 -3.22 7.37
CA GLY A 332 36.99 -4.64 7.49
C GLY A 332 35.57 -4.93 7.99
N LYS A 333 34.72 -3.90 8.13
CA LYS A 333 33.34 -4.03 8.58
C LYS A 333 32.43 -4.56 7.47
N ILE A 334 31.50 -5.42 7.85
CA ILE A 334 30.44 -5.97 7.00
C ILE A 334 29.35 -4.90 6.80
N VAL A 335 29.23 -4.39 5.58
CA VAL A 335 28.33 -3.29 5.19
C VAL A 335 27.48 -3.64 3.97
N LEU A 336 26.41 -2.89 3.75
CA LEU A 336 25.46 -3.12 2.66
C LEU A 336 26.00 -2.67 1.30
N VAL A 337 25.60 -3.40 0.26
CA VAL A 337 25.77 -3.04 -1.16
C VAL A 337 24.38 -2.89 -1.77
N THR A 338 23.90 -1.65 -1.78
CA THR A 338 22.56 -1.23 -2.20
C THR A 338 22.53 -0.89 -3.70
N GLU A 339 21.70 0.07 -4.13
CA GLU A 339 21.59 0.50 -5.54
C GLU A 339 21.18 -0.63 -6.50
N ASP A 340 20.45 -1.61 -5.97
CA ASP A 340 19.95 -2.78 -6.71
C ASP A 340 21.03 -3.60 -7.43
N ILE A 341 22.30 -3.48 -6.99
CA ILE A 341 23.45 -4.16 -7.60
C ILE A 341 23.30 -5.68 -7.56
N ARG A 342 22.80 -6.26 -6.46
CA ARG A 342 22.57 -7.72 -6.34
C ARG A 342 21.43 -8.17 -7.26
N ASN A 343 20.31 -7.46 -7.22
CA ASN A 343 19.08 -7.74 -7.95
C ASN A 343 18.17 -6.50 -7.90
N GLY A 344 17.36 -6.28 -8.96
CA GLY A 344 16.55 -5.07 -9.21
C GLY A 344 15.40 -4.77 -8.23
N ASN A 345 15.44 -5.30 -7.01
CA ASN A 345 14.43 -5.06 -5.97
C ASN A 345 14.98 -5.33 -4.56
N GLY A 346 16.13 -4.73 -4.23
CA GLY A 346 16.60 -4.69 -2.85
C GLY A 346 15.65 -3.88 -1.97
N ARG A 347 15.43 -4.33 -0.75
CA ARG A 347 14.41 -3.77 0.16
C ARG A 347 14.90 -3.66 1.58
N THR A 348 14.30 -2.75 2.33
CA THR A 348 14.53 -2.63 3.77
C THR A 348 13.24 -2.29 4.48
N VAL A 349 13.07 -2.83 5.69
CA VAL A 349 12.19 -2.22 6.68
C VAL A 349 12.99 -1.09 7.35
N LYS A 350 12.55 0.14 7.10
CA LYS A 350 13.11 1.37 7.64
C LYS A 350 12.23 1.85 8.80
N SER A 351 12.87 2.17 9.92
CA SER A 351 12.17 2.57 11.15
C SER A 351 11.39 3.88 10.96
N ARG A 352 10.37 4.07 11.80
CA ARG A 352 9.56 5.30 11.83
C ARG A 352 10.40 6.58 12.05
N TYR A 353 11.57 6.44 12.66
CA TYR A 353 12.48 7.55 12.99
C TYR A 353 13.14 8.21 11.77
N SER A 354 13.07 7.60 10.58
CA SER A 354 13.43 8.30 9.35
C SER A 354 12.55 9.55 9.11
N THR A 355 11.35 9.55 9.67
CA THR A 355 10.37 10.64 9.54
C THR A 355 10.03 11.19 10.93
N PRO A 356 10.80 12.17 11.45
CA PRO A 356 10.68 12.61 12.84
C PRO A 356 9.32 13.24 13.19
N ASN A 357 8.64 13.83 12.21
CA ASN A 357 7.33 14.49 12.39
C ASN A 357 6.15 13.56 12.06
N ARG A 358 6.36 12.25 12.17
CA ARG A 358 5.33 11.26 11.89
C ARG A 358 4.28 11.22 13.00
N VAL A 359 3.02 11.08 12.63
CA VAL A 359 1.91 10.81 13.55
C VAL A 359 1.14 9.58 13.09
N ASP A 360 0.36 9.00 13.99
CA ASP A 360 -0.38 7.76 13.75
C ASP A 360 -1.84 8.01 13.35
N LYS A 361 -2.34 9.22 13.65
CA LYS A 361 -3.65 9.73 13.27
C LYS A 361 -3.60 11.22 12.93
N PHE A 362 -4.38 11.64 11.93
CA PHE A 362 -4.83 13.03 11.77
C PHE A 362 -6.27 13.12 12.24
N GLU A 363 -6.53 14.00 13.20
CA GLU A 363 -7.88 14.34 13.68
C GLU A 363 -8.56 15.32 12.73
N GLU A 364 -7.76 16.17 12.09
CA GLU A 364 -8.23 17.11 11.09
C GLU A 364 -8.73 16.36 9.83
N PRO A 365 -9.88 16.77 9.27
CA PRO A 365 -10.40 16.18 8.03
C PRO A 365 -9.42 16.40 6.88
N ILE A 366 -9.40 15.45 5.94
CA ILE A 366 -8.74 15.65 4.64
C ILE A 366 -9.28 16.90 3.94
N ASN A 367 -8.38 17.70 3.35
CA ASN A 367 -8.75 18.87 2.55
C ASN A 367 -8.61 18.63 1.05
N ALA A 368 -7.70 17.74 0.64
CA ALA A 368 -7.54 17.45 -0.79
C ALA A 368 -6.99 16.08 -1.12
N VAL A 369 -7.48 15.57 -2.25
CA VAL A 369 -6.98 14.38 -2.94
C VAL A 369 -6.21 14.79 -4.19
N TYR A 370 -4.99 14.30 -4.33
CA TYR A 370 -4.15 14.48 -5.51
C TYR A 370 -3.92 13.13 -6.20
N TRP A 371 -4.55 12.97 -7.37
CA TRP A 371 -4.26 11.88 -8.30
C TRP A 371 -2.96 12.18 -9.04
N ILE A 372 -1.88 11.49 -8.68
CA ILE A 372 -0.59 11.64 -9.35
C ILE A 372 -0.62 10.87 -10.67
N MET A 373 -0.59 11.60 -11.78
CA MET A 373 -0.59 11.03 -13.12
C MET A 373 0.68 11.40 -13.88
N LYS A 374 1.02 10.58 -14.88
CA LYS A 374 2.07 10.89 -15.86
C LYS A 374 1.48 10.91 -17.26
N ASP A 375 0.51 11.80 -17.46
CA ASP A 375 -0.21 11.99 -18.73
C ASP A 375 0.24 13.30 -19.39
N ASP A 376 0.80 13.21 -20.59
CA ASP A 376 1.35 14.36 -21.31
C ASP A 376 0.32 15.32 -21.90
N ALA A 377 -0.97 14.95 -21.85
CA ALA A 377 -2.08 15.83 -22.18
C ALA A 377 -2.47 16.78 -21.04
N LEU A 378 -2.07 16.50 -19.81
CA LEU A 378 -2.53 17.26 -18.64
C LEU A 378 -1.44 18.24 -18.16
N PRO A 379 -1.78 19.51 -17.87
CA PRO A 379 -0.84 20.47 -17.31
C PRO A 379 -0.42 20.08 -15.88
N PRO A 380 0.50 20.82 -15.23
CA PRO A 380 1.03 20.45 -13.92
C PRO A 380 -0.03 20.23 -12.85
N LEU A 381 -1.13 20.99 -12.87
CA LEU A 381 -2.24 20.83 -11.94
C LEU A 381 -3.58 21.13 -12.61
N VAL A 382 -4.51 20.18 -12.49
CA VAL A 382 -5.91 20.29 -12.91
C VAL A 382 -6.79 20.11 -11.67
N LYS A 383 -7.75 20.99 -11.45
CA LYS A 383 -8.80 20.85 -10.44
C LYS A 383 -10.04 20.21 -11.06
N VAL A 384 -10.65 19.28 -10.33
CA VAL A 384 -11.89 18.59 -10.70
C VAL A 384 -12.95 19.00 -9.68
N ASP A 385 -14.03 19.65 -10.12
CA ASP A 385 -15.04 20.24 -9.21
C ASP A 385 -16.33 19.42 -9.06
N GLU A 386 -16.31 18.17 -9.53
CA GLU A 386 -17.46 17.27 -9.49
C GLU A 386 -17.05 15.84 -9.09
N ALA A 387 -17.78 15.26 -8.13
CA ALA A 387 -17.38 14.04 -7.43
C ALA A 387 -17.36 12.79 -8.34
N VAL A 388 -18.30 12.68 -9.29
CA VAL A 388 -18.34 11.56 -10.24
C VAL A 388 -17.08 11.56 -11.09
N LEU A 389 -16.73 12.71 -11.66
CA LEU A 389 -15.54 12.87 -12.50
C LEU A 389 -14.26 12.71 -11.68
N ALA A 390 -14.22 13.23 -10.46
CA ALA A 390 -13.10 13.09 -9.54
C ALA A 390 -12.82 11.62 -9.20
N ALA A 391 -13.86 10.86 -8.83
CA ALA A 391 -13.76 9.41 -8.61
C ALA A 391 -13.42 8.65 -9.89
N THR A 392 -13.93 9.09 -11.04
CA THR A 392 -13.61 8.50 -12.35
C THR A 392 -12.14 8.66 -12.72
N PHE A 393 -11.53 9.81 -12.43
CA PHE A 393 -10.08 9.99 -12.60
C PHE A 393 -9.26 9.17 -11.60
N GLY A 394 -9.78 8.92 -10.39
CA GLY A 394 -9.22 7.94 -9.46
C GLY A 394 -9.25 6.52 -10.06
N THR A 395 -10.41 6.07 -10.56
CA THR A 395 -10.58 4.78 -11.23
C THR A 395 -9.69 4.63 -12.46
N THR A 396 -9.45 5.72 -13.18
CA THR A 396 -8.68 5.75 -14.42
C THR A 396 -7.30 6.40 -14.25
N LEU A 397 -6.74 6.30 -13.04
CA LEU A 397 -5.44 6.87 -12.70
C LEU A 397 -4.37 6.29 -13.61
N ALA A 398 -3.76 7.16 -14.42
CA ALA A 398 -2.87 6.75 -15.51
C ALA A 398 -1.41 7.17 -15.26
N THR A 399 -0.49 6.24 -15.49
CA THR A 399 0.96 6.50 -15.48
C THR A 399 1.64 5.87 -16.70
N LYS A 400 2.90 6.23 -16.97
CA LYS A 400 3.76 5.50 -17.92
C LYS A 400 4.45 4.34 -17.20
N ARG A 401 4.58 3.18 -17.86
CA ARG A 401 5.28 2.01 -17.30
C ARG A 401 6.72 2.37 -16.93
N THR A 402 7.13 1.98 -15.73
CA THR A 402 8.52 2.08 -15.30
C THR A 402 9.20 0.70 -15.40
N THR A 403 10.52 0.66 -15.33
CA THR A 403 11.36 -0.55 -15.40
C THR A 403 11.08 -1.61 -14.31
N ALA A 404 10.20 -1.32 -13.34
CA ALA A 404 9.89 -2.20 -12.21
C ALA A 404 8.95 -3.37 -12.55
N GLU A 405 8.31 -3.36 -13.72
CA GLU A 405 7.46 -4.46 -14.19
C GLU A 405 8.17 -5.23 -15.30
N THR A 406 8.20 -6.55 -15.18
CA THR A 406 8.82 -7.45 -16.18
C THR A 406 8.12 -7.27 -17.53
N LEU A 407 8.74 -6.51 -18.43
CA LEU A 407 8.24 -6.26 -19.78
C LEU A 407 8.00 -7.59 -20.53
N LYS A 408 6.85 -7.72 -21.19
CA LYS A 408 6.72 -8.65 -22.32
C LYS A 408 7.61 -8.14 -23.46
N LYS A 409 8.34 -9.03 -24.14
CA LYS A 409 9.12 -8.67 -25.33
C LYS A 409 8.20 -8.01 -26.37
N GLY A 410 8.40 -6.72 -26.65
CA GLY A 410 7.73 -5.97 -27.73
C GLY A 410 6.79 -4.84 -27.29
N GLU A 411 6.60 -4.60 -25.99
CA GLU A 411 5.72 -3.51 -25.51
C GLU A 411 6.46 -2.17 -25.34
N SER A 412 5.83 -1.07 -25.78
CA SER A 412 6.36 0.31 -25.70
C SER A 412 6.27 0.85 -24.28
N THR A 413 7.30 1.59 -23.85
CA THR A 413 7.33 2.33 -22.57
C THR A 413 6.44 3.58 -22.58
N ASP A 414 5.88 3.96 -23.73
CA ASP A 414 5.10 5.19 -23.91
C ASP A 414 3.57 4.95 -23.78
N THR A 415 3.16 3.71 -23.56
CA THR A 415 1.76 3.35 -23.30
C THR A 415 1.40 3.70 -21.86
N LEU A 416 0.30 4.45 -21.69
CA LEU A 416 -0.28 4.66 -20.36
C LEU A 416 -0.81 3.33 -19.81
N VAL A 417 -0.58 3.11 -18.53
CA VAL A 417 -1.21 2.05 -17.75
C VAL A 417 -2.15 2.70 -16.77
N ILE A 418 -3.38 2.21 -16.76
CA ILE A 418 -4.38 2.54 -15.76
C ILE A 418 -4.25 1.56 -14.61
N GLU A 419 -4.09 2.10 -13.40
CA GLU A 419 -4.16 1.33 -12.16
C GLU A 419 -5.12 2.06 -11.21
N PRO A 420 -6.37 1.58 -11.10
CA PRO A 420 -7.41 2.26 -10.34
C PRO A 420 -6.98 2.59 -8.90
N PHE A 421 -7.15 3.86 -8.52
CA PHE A 421 -6.82 4.41 -7.20
C PHE A 421 -5.37 4.18 -6.75
N ALA A 422 -4.49 3.84 -7.70
CA ALA A 422 -3.15 3.32 -7.46
C ALA A 422 -3.12 2.10 -6.49
N ASN A 423 -4.22 1.35 -6.35
CA ASN A 423 -4.35 0.25 -5.38
C ASN A 423 -4.59 -1.12 -6.05
N PRO A 424 -3.53 -1.77 -6.58
CA PRO A 424 -3.63 -3.12 -7.16
C PRO A 424 -3.86 -4.23 -6.11
N PHE A 425 -3.82 -3.88 -4.81
CA PHE A 425 -3.90 -4.83 -3.69
C PHE A 425 -5.32 -5.03 -3.19
N ARG A 426 -6.29 -4.34 -3.78
CA ARG A 426 -7.70 -4.53 -3.49
C ARG A 426 -8.10 -6.01 -3.63
N VAL A 427 -8.98 -6.44 -2.75
CA VAL A 427 -9.59 -7.78 -2.70
C VAL A 427 -11.11 -7.76 -2.57
N TYR A 428 -11.70 -6.62 -2.90
CA TYR A 428 -13.13 -6.41 -3.04
C TYR A 428 -13.41 -5.77 -4.42
N PRO A 429 -14.66 -5.71 -4.89
CA PRO A 429 -14.99 -5.15 -6.19
C PRO A 429 -14.53 -3.69 -6.36
N LEU A 430 -14.06 -3.33 -7.57
CA LEU A 430 -13.60 -1.97 -7.89
C LEU A 430 -14.70 -0.91 -7.75
N VAL A 431 -15.96 -1.28 -8.01
CA VAL A 431 -17.11 -0.39 -7.83
C VAL A 431 -17.26 0.11 -6.39
N GLU A 432 -16.79 -0.65 -5.41
CA GLU A 432 -16.86 -0.24 -4.01
C GLU A 432 -15.80 0.81 -3.66
N ASP A 433 -14.59 0.73 -4.23
CA ASP A 433 -13.60 1.83 -4.15
C ASP A 433 -14.16 3.09 -4.82
N TYR A 434 -14.78 2.94 -5.99
CA TYR A 434 -15.42 4.06 -6.71
C TYR A 434 -16.47 4.74 -5.84
N ALA A 435 -17.36 3.97 -5.21
CA ALA A 435 -18.39 4.49 -4.32
C ALA A 435 -17.78 5.22 -3.11
N GLY A 436 -16.79 4.62 -2.44
CA GLY A 436 -16.14 5.24 -1.28
C GLY A 436 -15.41 6.53 -1.62
N PHE A 437 -14.63 6.57 -2.71
CA PHE A 437 -13.97 7.81 -3.13
C PHE A 437 -14.97 8.86 -3.64
N LYS A 438 -16.05 8.46 -4.32
CA LYS A 438 -17.11 9.40 -4.72
C LYS A 438 -17.77 10.03 -3.50
N GLU A 439 -18.06 9.24 -2.46
CA GLU A 439 -18.61 9.75 -1.19
C GLU A 439 -17.65 10.72 -0.52
N LEU A 440 -16.37 10.35 -0.39
CA LEU A 440 -15.34 11.23 0.18
C LEU A 440 -15.22 12.56 -0.58
N LEU A 441 -15.20 12.51 -1.90
CA LEU A 441 -15.04 13.68 -2.79
C LEU A 441 -16.34 14.49 -2.95
N ALA A 442 -17.46 14.02 -2.39
CA ALA A 442 -18.71 14.78 -2.35
C ALA A 442 -18.80 15.72 -1.14
N HIS A 443 -17.88 15.61 -0.17
CA HIS A 443 -17.78 16.56 0.94
C HIS A 443 -17.29 17.93 0.41
N GLU A 444 -18.01 19.00 0.76
CA GLU A 444 -17.75 20.36 0.24
C GLU A 444 -16.33 20.88 0.53
N ASP A 445 -15.72 20.41 1.62
CA ASP A 445 -14.39 20.82 2.07
C ASP A 445 -13.24 19.95 1.51
N VAL A 446 -13.55 18.99 0.61
CA VAL A 446 -12.56 18.09 0.00
C VAL A 446 -12.37 18.42 -1.47
N ASP A 447 -11.25 19.05 -1.79
CA ASP A 447 -10.87 19.35 -3.16
C ASP A 447 -10.25 18.13 -3.88
N CYS A 448 -10.48 18.01 -5.19
CA CYS A 448 -9.83 17.00 -6.03
C CYS A 448 -8.90 17.65 -7.06
N TYR A 449 -7.68 17.12 -7.16
CA TYR A 449 -6.68 17.54 -8.13
C TYR A 449 -6.09 16.35 -8.89
N ILE A 450 -5.79 16.56 -10.17
CA ILE A 450 -4.85 15.73 -10.92
C ILE A 450 -3.52 16.49 -10.95
N ILE A 451 -2.46 15.87 -10.42
CA ILE A 451 -1.11 16.44 -10.44
C ILE A 451 -0.22 15.66 -11.41
N ASN A 452 0.29 16.35 -12.42
CA ASN A 452 1.19 15.75 -13.40
C ASN A 452 2.66 15.92 -12.97
N THR A 453 3.32 14.80 -12.68
CA THR A 453 4.76 14.77 -12.32
C THR A 453 5.64 14.27 -13.48
N GLY A 454 5.01 13.97 -14.61
CA GLY A 454 5.63 13.44 -15.81
C GLY A 454 6.15 14.56 -16.72
N PHE A 455 5.51 14.65 -17.88
CA PHE A 455 5.79 15.61 -18.94
C PHE A 455 4.47 16.24 -19.33
N PHE A 456 4.52 17.43 -19.90
CA PHE A 456 3.38 18.07 -20.57
C PHE A 456 3.85 18.49 -21.96
N MET A 457 3.19 17.99 -23.01
CA MET A 457 3.57 18.28 -24.40
C MET A 457 5.07 18.09 -24.69
N GLY A 458 5.65 16.99 -24.19
CA GLY A 458 7.07 16.65 -24.34
C GLY A 458 8.04 17.43 -23.44
N LYS A 459 7.57 18.43 -22.71
CA LYS A 459 8.38 19.18 -21.73
C LYS A 459 8.32 18.52 -20.36
N LYS A 460 9.48 18.21 -19.77
CA LYS A 460 9.57 17.64 -18.42
C LYS A 460 9.02 18.64 -17.40
N ILE A 461 8.16 18.19 -16.49
CA ILE A 461 7.73 18.97 -15.33
C ILE A 461 8.77 18.76 -14.22
N PRO A 462 9.52 19.79 -13.81
CA PRO A 462 10.46 19.71 -12.69
C PRO A 462 9.73 19.51 -11.36
N LYS A 463 10.41 18.93 -10.37
CA LYS A 463 9.83 18.73 -9.03
C LYS A 463 9.43 20.05 -8.39
N GLU A 464 10.17 21.12 -8.65
CA GLU A 464 9.96 22.46 -8.12
C GLU A 464 8.63 23.03 -8.61
N VAL A 465 8.24 22.72 -9.85
CA VAL A 465 6.92 23.09 -10.38
C VAL A 465 5.82 22.32 -9.66
N SER A 466 5.96 21.00 -9.51
CA SER A 466 4.98 20.17 -8.79
C SER A 466 4.82 20.59 -7.32
N LEU A 467 5.89 20.97 -6.64
CA LEU A 467 5.82 21.48 -5.28
C LEU A 467 5.21 22.88 -5.23
N GLY A 468 5.58 23.77 -6.14
CA GLY A 468 5.06 25.14 -6.20
C GLY A 468 3.55 25.21 -6.45
N VAL A 469 3.00 24.32 -7.28
CA VAL A 469 1.54 24.26 -7.48
C VAL A 469 0.78 23.72 -6.26
N ILE A 470 1.40 22.85 -5.45
CA ILE A 470 0.82 22.42 -4.17
C ILE A 470 0.85 23.58 -3.17
N GLU A 471 1.98 24.28 -3.09
CA GLU A 471 2.13 25.44 -2.21
C GLU A 471 1.11 26.53 -2.51
N SER A 472 0.88 26.86 -3.78
CA SER A 472 -0.09 27.90 -4.14
C SER A 472 -1.52 27.53 -3.74
N VAL A 473 -1.88 26.25 -3.80
CA VAL A 473 -3.18 25.74 -3.31
C VAL A 473 -3.24 25.81 -1.78
N VAL A 474 -2.22 25.30 -1.09
CA VAL A 474 -2.10 25.30 0.37
C VAL A 474 -2.19 26.73 0.94
N GLU A 475 -1.66 27.72 0.23
CA GLU A 475 -1.68 29.13 0.61
C GLU A 475 -2.92 29.89 0.14
N GLY A 476 -3.84 29.25 -0.58
CA GLY A 476 -5.05 29.90 -1.12
C GLY A 476 -4.77 30.96 -2.20
N THR A 477 -3.60 30.92 -2.84
CA THR A 477 -3.20 31.85 -3.90
C THR A 477 -3.42 31.30 -5.30
N ALA A 478 -3.74 30.01 -5.42
CA ALA A 478 -3.99 29.35 -6.70
C ALA A 478 -5.23 29.94 -7.38
N SER A 479 -5.06 30.43 -8.61
CA SER A 479 -6.16 30.93 -9.45
C SER A 479 -6.35 30.02 -10.64
N PHE A 480 -7.39 29.20 -10.60
CA PHE A 480 -7.72 28.27 -11.67
C PHE A 480 -8.49 28.96 -12.81
N VAL A 481 -8.25 28.50 -14.04
CA VAL A 481 -8.98 28.92 -15.24
C VAL A 481 -9.59 27.70 -15.92
N PRO A 482 -10.69 27.83 -16.68
CA PRO A 482 -11.34 26.69 -17.34
C PRO A 482 -10.38 25.88 -18.22
N PHE A 483 -10.49 24.55 -18.18
CA PHE A 483 -9.73 23.65 -19.03
C PHE A 483 -10.42 23.49 -20.40
N GLY A 484 -10.35 24.55 -21.20
CA GLY A 484 -11.05 24.62 -22.49
C GLY A 484 -12.55 24.62 -22.27
N ALA A 485 -13.27 23.82 -23.07
CA ALA A 485 -14.71 23.63 -22.94
C ALA A 485 -15.09 22.42 -22.06
N ALA A 486 -14.10 21.71 -21.49
CA ALA A 486 -14.34 20.53 -20.68
C ALA A 486 -15.16 20.89 -19.43
N PRO A 487 -16.30 20.24 -19.17
CA PRO A 487 -17.07 20.50 -17.97
C PRO A 487 -16.29 20.04 -16.74
N HIS A 488 -16.49 20.74 -15.62
CA HIS A 488 -15.96 20.40 -14.30
C HIS A 488 -14.43 20.37 -14.16
N LEU A 489 -13.70 20.84 -15.19
CA LEU A 489 -12.25 20.88 -15.21
C LEU A 489 -11.75 22.32 -15.33
N SER A 490 -10.80 22.63 -14.46
CA SER A 490 -10.01 23.86 -14.53
C SER A 490 -8.54 23.54 -14.28
N TYR A 491 -7.62 24.38 -14.75
CA TYR A 491 -6.19 24.19 -14.52
C TYR A 491 -5.55 25.42 -13.92
N LEU A 492 -4.44 25.22 -13.21
CA LEU A 492 -3.63 26.30 -12.69
C LEU A 492 -2.64 26.75 -13.77
N PRO A 493 -2.69 28.01 -14.25
CA PRO A 493 -1.69 28.50 -15.20
C PRO A 493 -0.29 28.47 -14.60
N VAL A 494 0.65 27.86 -15.33
CA VAL A 494 2.06 27.78 -14.96
C VAL A 494 2.90 28.18 -16.16
N GLU A 495 3.85 29.08 -15.96
CA GLU A 495 4.68 29.60 -17.05
C GLU A 495 5.36 28.48 -17.84
N GLY A 496 5.09 28.45 -19.15
CA GLY A 496 5.62 27.45 -20.07
C GLY A 496 5.01 26.04 -19.93
N PHE A 497 3.88 25.88 -19.24
CA PHE A 497 3.10 24.64 -19.16
C PHE A 497 1.59 24.87 -19.34
N ASN A 498 1.21 25.97 -20.00
CA ASN A 498 -0.18 26.28 -20.27
C ASN A 498 -0.68 25.52 -21.51
N PRO A 499 -1.85 24.87 -21.45
CA PRO A 499 -2.61 24.37 -22.60
C PRO A 499 -2.84 25.41 -23.69
N ASP A 500 -2.68 25.00 -24.95
CA ASP A 500 -3.12 25.76 -26.12
C ASP A 500 -4.34 25.05 -26.73
N PHE A 501 -5.54 25.52 -26.40
CA PHE A 501 -6.78 24.91 -26.88
C PHE A 501 -7.10 25.24 -28.35
N ASP A 502 -6.36 26.17 -28.98
CA ASP A 502 -6.46 26.44 -30.42
C ASP A 502 -5.58 25.48 -31.24
N ASP A 503 -4.61 24.82 -30.60
CA ASP A 503 -3.80 23.76 -31.20
C ASP A 503 -4.61 22.46 -31.36
N LYS A 504 -4.91 22.12 -32.61
CA LYS A 504 -5.67 20.91 -32.97
C LYS A 504 -4.96 19.61 -32.62
N ASP A 505 -3.63 19.60 -32.54
CA ASP A 505 -2.92 18.38 -32.19
C ASP A 505 -2.93 18.18 -30.67
N TYR A 506 -2.93 19.27 -29.89
CA TYR A 506 -3.16 19.22 -28.45
C TYR A 506 -4.59 18.75 -28.11
N THR A 507 -5.63 19.34 -28.71
CA THR A 507 -7.02 18.93 -28.41
C THR A 507 -7.29 17.49 -28.81
N LYS A 508 -6.75 17.02 -29.95
CA LYS A 508 -6.76 15.60 -30.32
C LYS A 508 -6.06 14.70 -29.30
N LEU A 509 -4.93 15.15 -28.73
CA LEU A 509 -4.22 14.40 -27.70
C LEU A 509 -5.09 14.27 -26.45
N VAL A 510 -5.68 15.37 -25.97
CA VAL A 510 -6.63 15.34 -24.82
C VAL A 510 -7.78 14.37 -25.10
N ARG A 511 -8.46 14.51 -26.24
CA ARG A 511 -9.56 13.62 -26.64
C ARG A 511 -9.13 12.15 -26.64
N ARG A 512 -7.96 11.84 -27.23
CA ARG A 512 -7.40 10.48 -27.25
C ARG A 512 -7.12 9.93 -25.85
N ARG A 513 -6.63 10.77 -24.92
CA ARG A 513 -6.34 10.37 -23.55
C ARG A 513 -7.61 10.13 -22.72
N MET A 514 -8.69 10.86 -23.00
CA MET A 514 -9.99 10.60 -22.38
C MET A 514 -10.65 9.37 -22.98
N GLN A 515 -10.57 9.17 -24.31
CA GLN A 515 -11.05 7.94 -24.96
C GLN A 515 -10.38 6.69 -24.39
N LEU A 516 -9.06 6.72 -24.18
CA LEU A 516 -8.34 5.59 -23.57
C LEU A 516 -8.88 5.22 -22.17
N ARG A 517 -9.36 6.21 -21.41
CA ARG A 517 -9.95 6.00 -20.08
C ARG A 517 -11.36 5.45 -20.19
N GLU A 518 -12.15 5.97 -21.12
CA GLU A 518 -13.49 5.48 -21.44
C GLU A 518 -13.45 4.01 -21.89
N ASP A 519 -12.60 3.70 -22.87
CA ASP A 519 -12.39 2.35 -23.39
C ASP A 519 -12.04 1.37 -22.25
N PHE A 520 -11.20 1.80 -21.30
CA PHE A 520 -10.86 0.99 -20.12
C PHE A 520 -12.08 0.70 -19.23
N LEU A 521 -12.95 1.70 -19.00
CA LEU A 521 -14.17 1.50 -18.20
C LEU A 521 -15.15 0.54 -18.91
N GLU A 522 -15.33 0.70 -20.22
CA GLU A 522 -16.17 -0.19 -21.03
C GLU A 522 -15.64 -1.62 -21.04
N GLU A 523 -14.34 -1.81 -21.29
CA GLU A 523 -13.67 -3.11 -21.24
C GLU A 523 -13.78 -3.74 -19.84
N PHE A 524 -13.60 -2.95 -18.78
CA PHE A 524 -13.75 -3.41 -17.40
C PHE A 524 -15.18 -3.92 -17.14
N ASN A 525 -16.19 -3.14 -17.53
CA ASN A 525 -17.61 -3.49 -17.35
C ASN A 525 -17.99 -4.74 -18.14
N ALA A 526 -17.48 -4.88 -19.38
CA ALA A 526 -17.68 -6.07 -20.19
C ALA A 526 -17.07 -7.33 -19.55
N ALA A 527 -15.91 -7.18 -18.89
CA ALA A 527 -15.23 -8.27 -18.18
C ALA A 527 -15.86 -8.61 -16.82
N HIS A 528 -16.57 -7.66 -16.18
CA HIS A 528 -17.14 -7.82 -14.83
C HIS A 528 -18.65 -7.50 -14.79
N PRO A 529 -19.49 -8.21 -15.55
CA PRO A 529 -20.92 -7.88 -15.70
C PRO A 529 -21.74 -8.02 -14.40
N SER A 530 -21.22 -8.73 -13.38
CA SER A 530 -21.88 -8.88 -12.08
C SER A 530 -21.64 -7.71 -11.14
N MET A 531 -20.57 -6.94 -11.33
CA MET A 531 -20.18 -5.79 -10.50
C MET A 531 -19.58 -4.68 -11.38
N PRO A 532 -20.35 -4.14 -12.34
CA PRO A 532 -19.86 -3.10 -13.24
C PRO A 532 -19.66 -1.78 -12.48
N LEU A 533 -18.80 -0.93 -13.02
CA LEU A 533 -18.72 0.48 -12.67
C LEU A 533 -19.96 1.23 -13.17
N PRO A 534 -20.40 2.29 -12.48
CA PRO A 534 -21.62 3.03 -12.84
C PRO A 534 -21.50 3.73 -14.20
N ASP A 535 -22.59 3.76 -14.98
CA ASP A 535 -22.64 4.42 -16.30
C ASP A 535 -22.29 5.92 -16.24
N GLU A 536 -22.54 6.59 -15.10
CA GLU A 536 -22.15 7.99 -14.86
C GLU A 536 -20.64 8.22 -15.00
N SER A 537 -19.80 7.22 -14.71
CA SER A 537 -18.34 7.32 -14.87
C SER A 537 -17.92 7.37 -16.35
N ILE A 538 -18.58 6.57 -17.20
CA ILE A 538 -18.38 6.58 -18.65
C ILE A 538 -18.90 7.90 -19.22
N GLN A 539 -20.12 8.30 -18.85
CA GLN A 539 -20.74 9.54 -19.32
C GLN A 539 -19.92 10.78 -18.94
N ALA A 540 -19.28 10.79 -17.76
CA ALA A 540 -18.42 11.90 -17.33
C ALA A 540 -17.22 12.08 -18.27
N LEU A 541 -16.62 11.00 -18.77
CA LEU A 541 -15.53 11.06 -19.76
C LEU A 541 -16.06 11.44 -21.14
N GLN A 542 -17.20 10.87 -21.58
CA GLN A 542 -17.84 11.22 -22.85
C GLN A 542 -18.14 12.72 -22.94
N ASN A 543 -18.61 13.34 -21.85
CA ASN A 543 -18.86 14.78 -21.81
C ASN A 543 -17.59 15.62 -22.04
N ILE A 544 -16.43 15.16 -21.58
CA ILE A 544 -15.14 15.81 -21.85
C ILE A 544 -14.71 15.56 -23.30
N ILE A 545 -14.88 14.33 -23.79
CA ILE A 545 -14.58 13.95 -25.17
C ILE A 545 -15.38 14.81 -26.15
N ASP A 546 -16.66 15.05 -25.89
CA ASP A 546 -17.54 15.85 -26.76
C ASP A 546 -17.20 17.34 -26.75
N ALA A 547 -16.46 17.82 -25.73
CA ALA A 547 -16.01 19.20 -25.63
C ALA A 547 -14.75 19.52 -26.48
N PHE A 548 -14.06 18.50 -27.02
CA PHE A 548 -12.85 18.62 -27.83
C PHE A 548 -12.98 17.91 -29.19
#